data_AF-A0A8J4QP24-F1
#
_entry.id   AF-A0A8J4QP24-F1
#
_cell.length_a   1.000
_cell.length_b   1.000
_cell.length_c   1.000
_cell.angle_alpha   90.00
_cell.angle_beta   90.00
_cell.angle_gamma   90.00
#
_symmetry.space_group_name_H-M   'P 1'
#
loop_
_entity.id
_entity.type
_entity.pdbx_description
1 polymer ?
#
loop_
_entity_poly.entity_id
_entity_poly.type
_entity_poly.pdbx_seq_one_letter_code
_entity_poly.pdbx_strand_id
1 'polypeptide(L)'
;MSSLVLVRAKFLYQNYDGLGKPPAFSVSLGRAITSSINLTTNDPWTEEFLWSDNKETLSFCLLAIPDGGSPLISSLEVRPLPQGAYASGMGDSPNKSLRKSYRINCGYANGSLRYKHSTSTSFSHYI
;
A
#
# COMPACT_ATOMS: atom_id res chain seq x y z
N MET A 1 -5.72 12.79 19.52
CA MET A 1 -4.73 13.12 18.47
C MET A 1 -4.75 11.97 17.49
N SER A 2 -5.08 12.21 16.22
CA SER A 2 -5.03 11.15 15.21
C SER A 2 -3.58 10.91 14.79
N SER A 3 -3.20 9.65 14.61
CA SER A 3 -1.88 9.27 14.10
C SER A 3 -1.98 9.07 12.59
N LEU A 4 -1.12 9.75 11.82
CA LEU A 4 -1.01 9.54 10.38
C LEU A 4 -0.03 8.42 10.11
N VAL A 5 -0.42 7.43 9.30
CA VAL A 5 0.46 6.33 8.91
C VAL A 5 0.53 6.22 7.39
N LEU A 6 1.72 5.89 6.90
CA LEU A 6 1.94 5.44 5.53
C LEU A 6 1.81 3.91 5.49
N VAL A 7 0.96 3.43 4.60
CA VAL A 7 0.72 2.01 4.33
C VAL A 7 1.18 1.74 2.92
N ARG A 8 2.17 0.87 2.74
CA ARG A 8 2.67 0.46 1.42
C ARG A 8 2.53 -1.04 1.28
N ALA A 9 1.77 -1.47 0.28
CA ALA A 9 1.61 -2.86 -0.07
C ALA A 9 2.28 -3.15 -1.41
N LYS A 10 3.02 -4.26 -1.48
CA LYS A 10 3.55 -4.80 -2.73
C LYS A 10 2.96 -6.16 -3.00
N PHE A 11 2.70 -6.39 -4.27
CA PHE A 11 2.15 -7.61 -4.82
C PHE A 11 3.12 -8.10 -5.89
N LEU A 12 3.57 -9.33 -5.75
CA LEU A 12 4.48 -9.98 -6.67
C LEU A 12 4.05 -11.45 -6.77
N TYR A 13 3.62 -11.89 -7.95
CA TYR A 13 3.18 -13.27 -8.12
C TYR A 13 4.35 -14.21 -8.38
N GLN A 14 5.19 -13.91 -9.38
CA GLN A 14 6.39 -14.70 -9.75
C GLN A 14 6.16 -16.22 -9.82
N ASN A 15 4.92 -16.63 -10.15
CA ASN A 15 4.54 -18.04 -10.18
C ASN A 15 4.84 -18.81 -8.88
N TYR A 16 4.65 -18.17 -7.72
CA TYR A 16 4.98 -18.77 -6.42
C TYR A 16 4.30 -20.13 -6.16
N ASP A 17 3.14 -20.37 -6.77
CA ASP A 17 2.35 -21.59 -6.63
C ASP A 17 2.55 -22.61 -7.76
N GLY A 18 3.37 -22.28 -8.77
CA GLY A 18 3.63 -23.15 -9.91
C GLY A 18 2.47 -23.30 -10.91
N LEU A 19 1.34 -22.59 -10.72
CA LEU A 19 0.15 -22.75 -11.55
C LEU A 19 0.17 -21.92 -12.84
N GLY A 20 1.07 -20.94 -12.95
CA GLY A 20 1.19 -20.04 -14.10
C GLY A 20 -0.03 -19.15 -14.30
N LYS A 21 -0.79 -18.86 -13.23
CA LYS A 21 -2.05 -18.12 -13.28
C LYS A 21 -2.04 -16.97 -12.25
N PRO A 22 -1.50 -15.80 -12.63
CA PRO A 22 -1.46 -14.64 -11.73
C PRO A 22 -2.87 -14.21 -11.31
N PRO A 23 -3.09 -13.85 -10.04
CA PRO A 23 -4.42 -13.49 -9.55
C PRO A 23 -4.81 -12.04 -9.85
N ALA A 24 -6.12 -11.78 -9.80
CA ALA A 24 -6.75 -10.48 -9.71
C ALA A 24 -7.66 -10.43 -8.48
N PHE A 25 -7.61 -9.35 -7.71
CA PHE A 25 -8.34 -9.22 -6.45
C PHE A 25 -8.50 -7.76 -6.05
N SER A 26 -9.40 -7.47 -5.11
CA SER A 26 -9.55 -6.12 -4.56
C SER A 26 -8.84 -5.98 -3.22
N VAL A 27 -8.45 -4.76 -2.88
CA VAL A 27 -7.84 -4.42 -1.59
C VAL A 27 -8.72 -3.38 -0.92
N SER A 28 -8.97 -3.56 0.37
CA SER A 28 -9.64 -2.55 1.20
C SER A 28 -8.76 -2.07 2.33
N LEU A 29 -8.88 -0.78 2.61
CA LEU A 29 -8.30 -0.11 3.76
C LEU A 29 -9.46 0.38 4.65
N GLY A 30 -9.60 -0.24 5.82
CA GLY A 30 -10.82 -0.11 6.62
C GLY A 30 -12.03 -0.63 5.85
N ARG A 31 -13.09 0.19 5.76
CA ARG A 31 -14.34 -0.16 5.07
C ARG A 31 -14.36 0.22 3.58
N ALA A 32 -13.30 0.84 3.08
CA ALA A 32 -13.25 1.34 1.71
C ALA A 32 -12.38 0.44 0.83
N ILE A 33 -12.89 0.03 -0.33
CA ILE A 33 -12.08 -0.59 -1.39
C ILE A 33 -11.21 0.51 -1.99
N THR A 34 -9.89 0.32 -1.95
CA THR A 34 -8.92 1.36 -2.36
C THR A 34 -8.24 1.04 -3.69
N SER A 35 -8.16 -0.23 -4.06
CA SER A 35 -7.52 -0.65 -5.31
C SER A 35 -8.03 -2.01 -5.78
N SER A 36 -8.10 -2.18 -7.10
CA SER A 36 -8.24 -3.48 -7.76
C SER A 36 -6.89 -3.85 -8.38
N ILE A 37 -6.32 -4.94 -7.90
CA ILE A 37 -5.02 -5.45 -8.31
C ILE A 37 -5.26 -6.48 -9.41
N ASN A 38 -4.52 -6.37 -10.52
CA ASN A 38 -4.54 -7.36 -11.57
C ASN A 38 -3.11 -7.73 -12.01
N LEU A 39 -2.60 -8.81 -11.43
CA LEU A 39 -1.23 -9.28 -11.68
C LEU A 39 -1.07 -9.97 -13.03
N THR A 40 -2.16 -10.24 -13.76
CA THR A 40 -2.08 -10.69 -15.16
C THR A 40 -1.63 -9.57 -16.09
N THR A 41 -1.90 -8.31 -15.71
CA THR A 41 -1.61 -7.12 -16.53
C THR A 41 -0.37 -6.38 -16.04
N ASN A 42 -0.09 -6.40 -14.75
CA ASN A 42 1.02 -5.67 -14.16
C ASN A 42 1.53 -6.39 -12.90
N ASP A 43 2.72 -6.99 -13.02
CA ASP A 43 3.42 -7.71 -11.95
C ASP A 43 4.91 -7.29 -12.01
N PRO A 44 5.48 -6.61 -10.99
CA PRO A 44 4.90 -6.29 -9.68
C PRO A 44 3.90 -5.13 -9.67
N TRP A 45 3.02 -5.13 -8.69
CA TRP A 45 2.14 -4.01 -8.35
C TRP A 45 2.50 -3.41 -6.99
N THR A 46 2.51 -2.08 -6.87
CA THR A 46 2.74 -1.39 -5.58
C THR A 46 1.67 -0.35 -5.33
N GLU A 47 1.00 -0.47 -4.20
CA GLU A 47 0.06 0.51 -3.68
C GLU A 47 0.64 1.25 -2.47
N GLU A 48 0.29 2.52 -2.35
CA GLU A 48 0.70 3.31 -1.21
C GLU A 48 -0.37 4.31 -0.81
N PHE A 49 -0.71 4.29 0.48
CA PHE A 49 -1.77 5.08 1.08
C PHE A 49 -1.27 5.82 2.31
N LEU A 50 -1.84 7.00 2.54
CA LEU A 50 -1.81 7.67 3.83
C LEU A 50 -3.17 7.44 4.50
N TRP A 51 -3.13 6.97 5.74
CA TRP A 51 -4.31 6.69 6.54
C TRP A 51 -4.24 7.44 7.86
N SER A 52 -5.34 8.09 8.21
CA SER A 52 -5.53 8.71 9.52
C SER A 52 -6.91 8.31 10.03
N ASP A 53 -6.92 7.70 11.20
CA ASP A 53 -8.13 7.40 11.95
C ASP A 53 -7.83 7.56 13.44
N ASN A 54 -8.88 7.68 14.24
CA ASN A 54 -8.79 7.69 15.69
C ASN A 54 -8.73 6.26 16.28
N LYS A 55 -8.70 5.25 15.41
CA LYS A 55 -8.62 3.84 15.80
C LYS A 55 -7.17 3.40 15.92
N GLU A 56 -6.91 2.54 16.89
CA GLU A 56 -5.60 1.94 17.12
C GLU A 56 -5.25 0.87 16.07
N THR A 57 -6.26 0.28 15.42
CA THR A 57 -6.09 -0.80 14.46
C THR A 57 -6.47 -0.38 13.05
N LEU A 58 -5.56 -0.62 12.11
CA LEU A 58 -5.78 -0.52 10.68
C LEU A 58 -6.19 -1.89 10.12
N SER A 59 -7.39 -2.00 9.54
CA SER A 59 -7.80 -3.18 8.78
C SER A 59 -7.31 -3.06 7.33
N PHE A 60 -6.45 -3.99 6.91
CA PHE A 60 -6.01 -4.13 5.52
C PHE A 60 -6.47 -5.50 5.02
N CYS A 61 -7.40 -5.54 4.07
CA CYS A 61 -8.00 -6.80 3.62
C CYS A 61 -7.73 -7.04 2.13
N LEU A 62 -7.41 -8.29 1.81
CA LEU A 62 -7.36 -8.80 0.44
C LEU A 62 -8.69 -9.50 0.16
N LEU A 63 -9.41 -9.03 -0.85
CA LEU A 63 -10.76 -9.49 -1.19
C LEU A 63 -10.69 -10.26 -2.50
N ALA A 64 -10.91 -11.57 -2.43
CA ALA A 64 -11.03 -12.41 -3.61
C ALA A 64 -12.23 -11.94 -4.46
N ILE A 65 -12.08 -12.02 -5.78
CA ILE A 65 -13.16 -11.79 -6.74
C ILE A 65 -13.45 -13.10 -7.49
N PRO A 66 -14.65 -13.27 -8.06
CA PRO A 66 -14.96 -14.44 -8.87
C PRO A 66 -13.92 -14.65 -9.98
N ASP A 67 -13.44 -15.89 -10.12
CA ASP A 67 -12.42 -16.30 -11.11
C ASP A 67 -11.09 -15.53 -11.05
N GLY A 68 -10.85 -14.77 -9.97
CA GLY A 68 -9.65 -13.96 -9.79
C GLY A 68 -8.46 -14.70 -9.19
N GLY A 69 -8.61 -15.96 -8.77
CA GLY A 69 -7.57 -16.70 -8.07
C GLY A 69 -7.38 -16.25 -6.62
N SER A 70 -6.32 -16.76 -5.97
CA SER A 70 -6.02 -16.50 -4.56
C SER A 70 -5.30 -15.16 -4.41
N PRO A 71 -5.83 -14.21 -3.61
CA PRO A 71 -5.12 -12.98 -3.32
C PRO A 71 -3.78 -13.24 -2.61
N LEU A 72 -2.76 -12.47 -2.97
CA LEU A 72 -1.43 -12.56 -2.38
C LEU A 72 -0.95 -11.19 -1.93
N ILE A 73 0.06 -11.16 -1.07
CA ILE A 73 0.82 -9.95 -0.73
C ILE A 73 2.26 -10.36 -0.45
N SER A 74 3.23 -9.70 -1.10
CA SER A 74 4.65 -10.01 -0.94
C SER A 74 5.32 -9.13 0.13
N SER A 75 4.84 -7.89 0.30
CA SER A 75 5.25 -7.07 1.44
C SER A 75 4.17 -6.10 1.89
N LEU A 76 4.03 -5.94 3.20
CA LEU A 76 3.28 -4.84 3.82
C LEU A 76 4.22 -4.03 4.73
N GLU A 77 4.38 -2.75 4.41
CA GLU A 77 5.12 -1.76 5.19
C GLU A 77 4.13 -0.77 5.81
N VAL A 78 4.17 -0.65 7.14
CA VAL A 78 3.39 0.33 7.90
C VAL A 78 4.36 1.25 8.63
N ARG A 79 4.23 2.56 8.39
CA ARG A 79 5.11 3.57 8.99
C ARG A 79 4.29 4.68 9.62
N PRO A 80 4.42 4.91 10.94
CA PRO A 80 3.97 6.16 11.54
C PRO A 80 4.69 7.35 10.90
N LEU A 81 3.95 8.42 10.61
CA LEU A 81 4.50 9.68 10.12
C LEU A 81 4.58 10.72 11.24
N PRO A 82 5.54 11.66 11.18
CA PRO A 82 5.63 12.75 12.13
C PRO A 82 4.35 13.59 12.18
N GLN A 83 4.06 14.16 13.35
CA GLN A 83 2.94 15.09 13.50
C GLN A 83 3.07 16.28 12.51
N GLY A 84 1.96 16.67 11.90
CA GLY A 84 1.92 17.75 10.92
C GLY A 84 2.34 17.34 9.50
N ALA A 85 2.81 16.11 9.28
CA ALA A 85 3.01 15.58 7.93
C ALA A 85 1.67 15.58 7.18
N TYR A 86 1.66 16.11 5.95
CA TYR A 86 0.47 16.21 5.09
C TYR A 86 -0.71 16.97 5.72
N ALA A 87 -0.47 17.87 6.68
CA ALA A 87 -1.51 18.63 7.39
C ALA A 87 -2.50 19.34 6.44
N SER A 88 -2.04 19.85 5.30
CA SER A 88 -2.91 20.52 4.31
C SER A 88 -3.75 19.56 3.46
N GLY A 89 -3.27 18.33 3.21
CA GLY A 89 -3.99 17.33 2.42
C GLY A 89 -4.99 16.50 3.24
N MET A 90 -4.71 16.38 4.53
CA MET A 90 -5.42 15.57 5.51
C MET A 90 -6.24 16.46 6.48
N GLY A 91 -6.94 17.49 5.96
CA GLY A 91 -7.76 18.41 6.77
C GLY A 91 -8.80 17.69 7.67
N ASP A 92 -9.51 18.45 8.51
CA ASP A 92 -10.23 18.01 9.72
C ASP A 92 -11.35 16.95 9.57
N SER A 93 -11.56 16.36 8.39
CA SER A 93 -12.55 15.32 8.18
C SER A 93 -12.08 13.95 8.69
N PRO A 94 -12.82 13.27 9.60
CA PRO A 94 -12.49 11.91 10.02
C PRO A 94 -12.64 10.92 8.84
N ASN A 95 -11.77 9.90 8.78
CA ASN A 95 -11.75 8.82 7.77
C ASN A 95 -11.28 9.21 6.36
N LYS A 96 -10.37 10.19 6.21
CA LYS A 96 -9.76 10.47 4.91
C LYS A 96 -8.57 9.53 4.67
N SER A 97 -8.46 8.98 3.46
CA SER A 97 -7.25 8.32 2.99
C SER A 97 -6.74 9.04 1.73
N LEU A 98 -5.43 9.11 1.56
CA LEU A 98 -4.81 9.64 0.35
C LEU A 98 -4.05 8.51 -0.33
N ARG A 99 -4.28 8.33 -1.64
CA ARG A 99 -3.52 7.38 -2.46
C ARG A 99 -2.38 8.13 -3.15
N LYS A 100 -1.17 7.57 -3.10
CA LYS A 100 -0.02 8.14 -3.80
C LYS A 100 -0.24 8.07 -5.32
N SER A 101 -0.33 9.22 -5.96
CA SER A 101 -0.29 9.32 -7.42
C SER A 101 1.15 9.31 -7.92
N TYR A 102 1.91 10.38 -7.66
CA TYR A 102 3.32 10.50 -8.04
C TYR A 102 4.19 11.00 -6.89
N ARG A 103 5.47 10.61 -6.91
CA ARG A 103 6.54 11.27 -6.14
C ARG A 103 7.63 11.67 -7.10
N ILE A 104 7.90 12.95 -7.19
CA ILE A 104 8.85 13.52 -8.15
C ILE A 104 9.94 14.22 -7.35
N ASN A 105 11.19 13.88 -7.64
CA ASN A 105 12.35 14.58 -7.11
C ASN A 105 12.91 15.49 -8.20
N CYS A 106 12.67 16.80 -8.09
CA CYS A 106 13.09 17.77 -9.10
C CYS A 106 14.60 18.07 -8.95
N GLY A 107 15.32 18.09 -10.07
CA GLY A 107 16.74 18.48 -10.10
C GLY A 107 17.75 17.39 -9.74
N TYR A 108 17.29 16.15 -9.50
CA TYR A 108 18.16 14.99 -9.30
C TYR A 108 18.11 14.07 -10.53
N ALA A 109 19.23 13.90 -11.22
CA ALA A 109 19.29 13.14 -12.47
C ALA A 109 19.32 11.61 -12.28
N ASN A 110 19.68 11.13 -11.09
CA ASN A 110 19.90 9.69 -10.82
C ASN A 110 18.70 8.98 -10.18
N GLY A 111 17.49 9.22 -10.69
CA GLY A 111 16.30 8.44 -10.34
C GLY A 111 15.79 8.63 -8.89
N SER A 112 15.26 7.57 -8.27
CA SER A 112 14.61 7.66 -6.95
C SER A 112 15.63 7.56 -5.80
N LEU A 113 15.59 8.51 -4.86
CA LEU A 113 16.35 8.44 -3.61
C LEU A 113 15.52 7.80 -2.49
N ARG A 114 16.12 6.86 -1.74
CA ARG A 114 15.53 6.30 -0.51
C ARG A 114 16.15 6.98 0.71
N TYR A 115 15.31 7.49 1.61
CA TYR A 115 15.77 8.14 2.84
C TYR A 115 16.44 7.13 3.78
N LYS A 116 17.65 7.46 4.29
CA LYS A 116 18.49 6.52 5.06
C LYS A 116 17.90 6.14 6.43
N HIS A 117 17.11 7.02 7.07
CA HIS A 117 16.51 6.77 8.41
C HIS A 117 15.09 6.19 8.35
N SER A 118 14.72 5.59 7.22
CA SER A 118 13.38 5.06 7.01
C SER A 118 13.20 3.71 7.72
N THR A 119 13.03 3.66 9.05
CA THR A 119 12.68 2.42 9.77
C THR A 119 11.33 1.90 9.27
N SER A 120 11.31 0.70 8.70
CA SER A 120 10.13 0.05 8.15
C SER A 120 9.99 -1.28 8.85
N THR A 121 8.88 -1.55 9.52
CA THR A 121 8.49 -2.93 9.78
C THR A 121 7.93 -3.46 8.47
N SER A 122 8.77 -4.14 7.70
CA SER A 122 8.39 -4.82 6.47
C SER A 122 8.20 -6.29 6.79
N PHE A 123 6.96 -6.78 6.70
CA PHE A 123 6.74 -8.23 6.61
C PHE A 123 6.96 -8.61 5.15
N SER A 124 8.19 -8.97 4.81
CA SER A 124 8.52 -9.61 3.54
C SER A 124 8.48 -11.12 3.76
N HIS A 125 7.39 -11.76 3.36
CA HIS A 125 7.45 -13.20 3.11
C HIS A 125 7.77 -13.33 1.63
N TYR A 126 9.00 -13.77 1.32
CA TYR A 126 9.29 -14.29 0.00
C TYR A 126 8.50 -15.60 -0.08
N ILE A 127 7.41 -15.59 -0.82
CA ILE A 127 6.72 -16.82 -1.23
C ILE A 127 7.48 -17.36 -2.45
#